data_AF-A0A0G4N5C4-F1
#
_entry.id   AF-A0A0G4N5C4-F1
#
_cell.length_a   1.000
_cell.length_b   1.000
_cell.length_c   1.000
_cell.angle_alpha   90.00
_cell.angle_beta   90.00
_cell.angle_gamma   90.00
#
_symmetry.space_group_name_H-M   'P 1'
#
loop_
_entity.id
_entity.type
_entity.pdbx_description
1 polymer ?
#
loop_
_entity_poly.entity_id
_entity_poly.type
_entity_poly.pdbx_seq_one_letter_code
_entity_poly.pdbx_strand_id
1 'polypeptide(L)'
;MDSVAVRRRDTTKGPPLRILSLDGGGVRGYSMLIIVQELMHRTYVEIEGHAPRRNQIPKPCDHFDLIVGTGTGGLIALMLGRLRLDLETCKELYVRMTRMVFETDKTIAGIPYRSTLFKASRLETAIKEAVREHTIYEREGNDGTQADAVSPLTTASGPRRHSSNASVVSFSARSPQAQMARPALNSRWGNPNARLYDSRETRTKT
;
A
#
# COMPACT_ATOMS: atom_id res chain seq x y z
N MET A 1 29.93 19.25 30.23
CA MET A 1 29.49 18.06 29.49
C MET A 1 28.34 18.48 28.62
N ASP A 2 28.66 18.82 27.37
CA ASP A 2 27.73 19.40 26.42
C ASP A 2 26.70 18.36 25.97
N SER A 3 25.47 18.52 26.42
CA SER A 3 24.32 17.83 25.86
C SER A 3 24.06 18.40 24.48
N VAL A 4 24.70 17.82 23.46
CA VAL A 4 24.40 18.07 22.06
C VAL A 4 22.97 17.61 21.81
N ALA A 5 22.02 18.52 22.01
CA ALA A 5 20.66 18.36 21.53
C ALA A 5 20.75 18.21 20.00
N VAL A 6 20.40 17.03 19.50
CA VAL A 6 20.25 16.76 18.07
C VAL A 6 19.07 17.60 17.56
N ARG A 7 19.29 18.90 17.36
CA ARG A 7 18.36 19.77 16.63
C ARG A 7 18.72 19.69 15.15
N ARG A 8 17.94 18.91 14.40
CA ARG A 8 18.04 18.85 12.93
C ARG A 8 17.59 20.19 12.34
N ARG A 9 18.47 20.84 11.57
CA ARG A 9 18.25 22.15 10.88
C ARG A 9 17.02 22.15 9.96
N ASP A 10 16.57 20.97 9.57
CA ASP A 10 15.57 20.69 8.56
C ASP A 10 14.12 20.64 9.12
N THR A 11 13.92 20.96 10.40
CA THR A 11 12.60 20.94 11.06
C THR A 11 12.16 22.28 11.66
N THR A 12 12.93 23.35 11.48
CA THR A 12 12.67 24.64 12.16
C THR A 12 12.22 25.77 11.22
N LYS A 13 12.11 25.53 9.91
CA LYS A 13 11.58 26.48 8.93
C LYS A 13 10.60 25.77 8.01
N GLY A 14 9.32 26.17 8.04
CA GLY A 14 8.25 25.57 7.23
C GLY A 14 6.97 25.36 8.04
N PRO A 15 5.90 24.85 7.41
CA PRO A 15 4.70 24.43 8.11
C PRO A 15 5.01 23.33 9.15
N PRO A 16 4.18 23.20 10.21
CA PRO A 16 4.37 22.15 11.21
C PRO A 16 4.39 20.75 10.59
N LEU A 17 5.21 19.85 11.16
CA LEU A 17 5.26 18.45 10.75
C LEU A 17 3.93 17.75 11.03
N ARG A 18 3.40 17.06 10.01
CA ARG A 18 2.19 16.25 10.10
C ARG A 18 2.57 14.78 10.19
N ILE A 19 2.27 14.16 11.32
CA ILE A 19 2.63 12.77 11.62
C ILE A 19 1.36 11.94 11.77
N LEU A 20 1.30 10.81 11.05
CA LEU A 20 0.28 9.78 11.24
C LEU A 20 0.90 8.58 11.95
N SER A 21 0.37 8.22 13.12
CA SER A 21 0.79 7.04 13.88
C SER A 21 -0.32 6.00 13.91
N LEU A 22 0.01 4.75 13.60
CA LEU A 22 -0.93 3.65 13.43
C LEU A 22 -0.59 2.49 14.37
N ASP A 23 -1.53 2.13 15.24
CA ASP A 23 -1.32 1.07 16.24
C ASP A 23 -1.46 -0.35 15.66
N GLY A 24 -0.96 -1.32 16.41
CA GLY A 24 -1.23 -2.74 16.17
C GLY A 24 -2.67 -3.11 16.55
N GLY A 25 -3.35 -3.88 15.70
CA GLY A 25 -4.76 -4.24 15.93
C GLY A 25 -5.20 -5.59 15.35
N GLY A 26 -4.32 -6.32 14.66
CA GLY A 26 -4.70 -7.54 13.96
C GLY A 26 -5.80 -7.26 12.93
N VAL A 27 -6.75 -8.16 12.74
CA VAL A 27 -7.87 -7.94 11.80
C VAL A 27 -8.67 -6.66 12.06
N ARG A 28 -8.69 -6.17 13.32
CA ARG A 28 -9.40 -4.93 13.69
C ARG A 28 -8.76 -3.68 13.10
N GLY A 29 -7.51 -3.75 12.63
CA GLY A 29 -6.83 -2.62 12.00
C GLY A 29 -7.51 -2.07 10.75
N TYR A 30 -8.48 -2.78 10.17
CA TYR A 30 -9.34 -2.26 9.10
C TYR A 30 -10.12 -1.01 9.54
N SER A 31 -10.48 -0.89 10.83
CA SER A 31 -11.14 0.32 11.35
C SER A 31 -10.27 1.57 11.20
N MET A 32 -8.95 1.45 11.35
CA MET A 32 -8.02 2.57 11.16
C MET A 32 -8.07 3.08 9.71
N LEU A 33 -8.19 2.18 8.72
CA LEU A 33 -8.32 2.57 7.32
C LEU A 33 -9.61 3.35 7.06
N ILE A 34 -10.71 2.99 7.73
CA ILE A 34 -11.99 3.72 7.64
C ILE A 34 -11.86 5.11 8.28
N ILE A 35 -11.19 5.21 9.42
CA ILE A 35 -10.96 6.49 10.10
C ILE A 35 -10.06 7.40 9.25
N VAL A 36 -8.96 6.86 8.69
CA VAL A 36 -8.07 7.63 7.80
C VAL A 36 -8.81 8.04 6.52
N GLN A 37 -9.67 7.18 5.98
CA GLN A 37 -10.51 7.50 4.82
C GLN A 37 -11.43 8.71 5.06
N GLU A 38 -12.09 8.73 6.21
CA GLU A 38 -12.95 9.85 6.61
C GLU A 38 -12.12 11.12 6.87
N LEU A 39 -10.95 10.98 7.50
CA LEU A 39 -10.04 12.11 7.72
C LEU A 39 -9.61 12.74 6.39
N MET A 40 -9.11 11.95 5.43
CA MET A 40 -8.69 12.47 4.13
C MET A 40 -9.86 13.07 3.33
N HIS A 41 -11.07 12.50 3.48
CA HIS A 41 -12.28 13.06 2.88
C HIS A 41 -12.58 14.45 3.46
N ARG A 42 -12.60 14.61 4.79
CA ARG A 42 -12.83 15.92 5.44
C ARG A 42 -11.76 16.94 5.09
N THR A 43 -10.49 16.53 5.08
CA THR A 43 -9.39 17.40 4.65
C THR A 43 -9.60 17.91 3.24
N TYR A 44 -10.04 17.07 2.30
CA TYR A 44 -10.38 17.54 0.95
C TYR A 44 -11.52 18.57 0.98
N VAL A 45 -12.60 18.29 1.70
CA VAL A 45 -13.77 19.20 1.78
C VAL A 45 -13.36 20.55 2.36
N GLU A 46 -12.52 20.56 3.39
CA GLU A 46 -12.02 21.79 4.01
C GLU A 46 -11.13 22.62 3.07
N ILE A 47 -10.34 21.96 2.22
CA ILE A 47 -9.43 22.64 1.28
C ILE A 47 -10.18 23.13 0.03
N GLU A 48 -11.05 22.30 -0.54
CA GLU A 48 -11.67 22.54 -1.85
C GLU A 48 -13.10 23.09 -1.76
N GLY A 49 -13.72 23.06 -0.59
CA GLY A 49 -15.08 23.58 -0.35
C GLY A 49 -16.22 22.71 -0.89
N HIS A 50 -15.93 21.49 -1.37
CA HIS A 50 -16.94 20.56 -1.89
C HIS A 50 -16.58 19.10 -1.63
N ALA A 51 -17.56 18.19 -1.75
CA ALA A 51 -17.33 16.76 -1.58
C ALA A 51 -16.41 16.19 -2.69
N PRO A 52 -15.38 15.39 -2.37
CA PRO A 52 -14.53 14.74 -3.37
C PRO A 52 -15.27 13.61 -4.09
N ARG A 53 -14.94 13.41 -5.36
CA ARG A 53 -15.15 12.11 -6.03
C ARG A 53 -14.14 11.09 -5.50
N ARG A 54 -14.42 9.80 -5.67
CA ARG A 54 -13.56 8.70 -5.18
C ARG A 54 -12.08 8.84 -5.60
N ASN A 55 -11.82 9.33 -6.82
CA ASN A 55 -10.47 9.52 -7.36
C ASN A 55 -9.81 10.86 -6.97
N GLN A 56 -10.54 11.74 -6.28
CA GLN A 56 -10.04 13.04 -5.81
C GLN A 56 -9.59 12.98 -4.35
N ILE A 57 -9.93 11.91 -3.63
CA ILE A 57 -9.51 11.76 -2.25
C ILE A 57 -7.97 11.69 -2.22
N PRO A 58 -7.32 12.62 -1.49
CA PRO A 58 -5.87 12.68 -1.49
C PRO A 58 -5.27 11.45 -0.82
N LYS A 59 -4.07 11.08 -1.26
CA LYS A 59 -3.34 9.99 -0.61
C LYS A 59 -2.77 10.47 0.72
N PRO A 60 -2.76 9.63 1.77
CA PRO A 60 -2.13 9.99 3.03
C PRO A 60 -0.66 10.41 2.88
N CYS A 61 0.11 9.80 1.96
CA CYS A 61 1.49 10.19 1.70
C CYS A 61 1.66 11.64 1.21
N ASP A 62 0.63 12.22 0.60
CA ASP A 62 0.73 13.59 0.08
C ASP A 62 0.39 14.63 1.16
N HIS A 63 -0.09 14.19 2.33
CA HIS A 63 -0.51 15.04 3.46
C HIS A 63 0.29 14.82 4.74
N PHE A 64 0.85 13.63 4.96
CA PHE A 64 1.68 13.36 6.13
C PHE A 64 3.15 13.32 5.75
N ASP A 65 3.99 13.96 6.54
CA ASP A 65 5.45 13.99 6.35
C ASP A 65 6.09 12.68 6.86
N LEU A 66 5.44 12.04 7.83
CA LEU A 66 5.85 10.80 8.44
C LEU A 66 4.61 9.93 8.74
N ILE A 67 4.64 8.68 8.27
CA ILE A 67 3.64 7.68 8.63
C ILE A 67 4.37 6.55 9.36
N VAL A 68 4.03 6.32 10.62
CA VAL A 68 4.63 5.27 11.44
C VAL A 68 3.57 4.30 11.92
N GLY A 69 3.99 3.08 12.26
CA GLY A 69 3.09 2.17 12.93
C GLY A 69 3.74 0.93 13.50
N THR A 70 2.99 0.22 14.34
CA THR A 70 3.44 -1.01 15.00
C THR A 70 2.57 -2.20 14.58
N GLY A 71 3.17 -3.39 14.44
CA GLY A 71 2.45 -4.59 14.01
C GLY A 71 1.67 -4.39 12.69
N THR A 72 0.35 -4.58 12.71
CA THR A 72 -0.51 -4.33 11.54
C THR A 72 -0.55 -2.85 11.14
N GLY A 73 -0.38 -1.92 12.08
CA GLY A 73 -0.25 -0.50 11.78
C GLY A 73 1.01 -0.20 10.97
N GLY A 74 2.10 -0.95 11.20
CA GLY A 74 3.31 -0.88 10.39
C GLY A 74 3.08 -1.36 8.95
N LEU A 75 2.30 -2.42 8.75
CA LEU A 75 1.89 -2.85 7.40
C LEU A 75 1.08 -1.77 6.69
N ILE A 76 0.13 -1.15 7.39
CA ILE A 76 -0.66 -0.04 6.83
C ILE A 76 0.23 1.17 6.52
N ALA A 77 1.18 1.50 7.40
CA ALA A 77 2.15 2.57 7.18
C ALA A 77 2.95 2.32 5.88
N LEU A 78 3.43 1.10 5.65
CA LEU A 78 4.14 0.74 4.42
C LEU A 78 3.26 0.85 3.17
N MET A 79 1.99 0.44 3.25
CA MET A 79 1.06 0.55 2.12
C MET A 79 0.75 2.01 1.77
N LEU A 80 0.41 2.84 2.76
CA LEU A 80 0.00 4.23 2.55
C LEU A 80 1.18 5.16 2.28
N GLY A 81 2.31 4.94 2.96
CA GLY A 81 3.54 5.73 2.85
C GLY A 81 4.47 5.20 1.76
N ARG A 82 5.16 4.08 2.04
CA ARG A 82 6.20 3.55 1.14
C ARG A 82 5.69 3.12 -0.24
N LEU A 83 4.54 2.44 -0.33
CA LEU A 83 3.93 2.04 -1.60
C LEU A 83 3.04 3.13 -2.22
N ARG A 84 2.75 4.20 -1.45
CA ARG A 84 1.89 5.33 -1.87
C ARG A 84 0.55 4.87 -2.44
N LEU A 85 -0.05 3.85 -1.83
CA LEU A 85 -1.36 3.34 -2.24
C LEU A 85 -2.44 4.34 -1.84
N ASP A 86 -3.48 4.44 -2.66
CA ASP A 86 -4.73 5.05 -2.22
C ASP A 86 -5.43 4.15 -1.19
N LEU A 87 -6.35 4.74 -0.43
CA LEU A 87 -7.03 4.07 0.67
C LEU A 87 -7.91 2.91 0.22
N GLU A 88 -8.47 2.96 -0.99
CA GLU A 88 -9.30 1.88 -1.53
C GLU A 88 -8.46 0.65 -1.82
N THR A 89 -7.36 0.83 -2.57
CA THR A 89 -6.40 -0.22 -2.85
C THR A 89 -5.79 -0.79 -1.55
N CYS A 90 -5.48 0.09 -0.58
CA CYS A 90 -4.96 -0.32 0.72
C CYS A 90 -5.96 -1.18 1.52
N LYS A 91 -7.26 -0.87 1.50
CA LYS A 91 -8.32 -1.66 2.15
C LYS A 91 -8.44 -3.05 1.53
N GLU A 92 -8.47 -3.13 0.20
CA GLU A 92 -8.55 -4.40 -0.52
C GLU A 92 -7.35 -5.30 -0.21
N LEU A 93 -6.14 -4.72 -0.28
CA LEU A 93 -4.91 -5.42 0.03
C LEU A 93 -4.86 -5.88 1.49
N TYR A 94 -5.30 -5.06 2.45
CA TYR A 94 -5.36 -5.42 3.87
C TYR A 94 -6.27 -6.63 4.12
N VAL A 95 -7.48 -6.65 3.54
CA VAL A 95 -8.41 -7.78 3.66
C VAL A 95 -7.80 -9.05 3.06
N ARG A 96 -7.15 -8.94 1.90
CA ARG A 96 -6.47 -10.07 1.26
C ARG A 96 -5.32 -10.62 2.11
N MET A 97 -4.46 -9.75 2.62
CA MET A 97 -3.33 -10.14 3.47
C MET A 97 -3.80 -10.77 4.79
N THR A 98 -4.78 -10.17 5.46
CA THR A 98 -5.32 -10.72 6.72
C THR A 98 -5.96 -12.10 6.51
N ARG A 99 -6.68 -12.33 5.41
CA ARG A 99 -7.17 -13.67 5.07
C ARG A 99 -6.04 -14.68 4.91
N MET A 100 -5.00 -14.37 4.12
CA MET A 100 -3.86 -15.28 3.92
C MET A 100 -3.08 -15.59 5.21
N VAL A 101 -2.99 -14.62 6.12
CA VAL A 101 -2.23 -14.74 7.36
C VAL A 101 -3.01 -15.51 8.44
N PHE A 102 -4.34 -15.36 8.46
CA PHE A 102 -5.21 -15.97 9.46
C PHE A 102 -5.99 -17.19 8.94
N GLU A 103 -5.70 -17.69 7.74
CA GLU A 103 -6.30 -18.90 7.20
C GLU A 103 -5.90 -20.13 8.05
N THR A 104 -6.90 -20.84 8.56
CA THR A 104 -6.69 -22.03 9.40
C THR A 104 -6.30 -23.22 8.53
N ASP A 105 -5.01 -23.54 8.46
CA ASP A 105 -4.49 -24.70 7.69
C ASP A 105 -4.99 -26.09 8.20
N LYS A 106 -5.86 -26.19 9.21
CA LYS A 106 -6.26 -27.47 9.85
C LYS A 106 -7.75 -27.52 10.24
N THR A 107 -8.62 -27.56 9.25
CA THR A 107 -10.03 -27.98 9.40
C THR A 107 -10.18 -29.45 9.03
N ILE A 108 -10.75 -30.26 9.91
CA ILE A 108 -11.23 -31.61 9.58
C ILE A 108 -12.76 -31.56 9.69
N ALA A 109 -13.47 -31.95 8.63
CA ALA A 109 -14.93 -31.90 8.59
C ALA A 109 -15.55 -30.53 8.95
N GLY A 110 -14.86 -29.42 8.61
CA GLY A 110 -15.33 -28.05 8.92
C GLY A 110 -15.05 -27.56 10.34
N ILE A 111 -14.45 -28.39 11.20
CA ILE A 111 -14.14 -28.03 12.59
C ILE A 111 -12.64 -27.68 12.71
N PRO A 112 -12.28 -26.48 13.22
CA PRO A 112 -10.88 -26.11 13.47
C PRO A 112 -10.28 -27.02 14.53
N TYR A 113 -9.27 -27.82 14.18
CA TYR A 113 -8.62 -28.75 15.12
C TYR A 113 -7.53 -28.10 15.97
N ARG A 114 -7.01 -26.95 15.54
CA ARG A 114 -6.01 -26.15 16.28
C ARG A 114 -6.25 -24.66 16.06
N SER A 115 -5.80 -23.83 17.00
CA SER A 115 -5.73 -22.38 16.84
C SER A 115 -4.99 -22.03 15.53
N THR A 116 -5.46 -21.01 14.84
CA THR A 116 -4.77 -20.38 13.69
C THR A 116 -3.38 -19.95 14.14
N LEU A 117 -2.37 -20.76 13.85
CA LEU A 117 -0.99 -20.39 14.11
C LEU A 117 -0.58 -19.41 13.03
N PHE A 118 -0.37 -18.15 13.43
CA PHE A 118 0.29 -17.15 12.61
C PHE A 118 1.59 -17.75 12.07
N LYS A 119 1.65 -17.98 10.76
CA LYS A 119 2.88 -18.42 10.08
C LYS A 119 3.59 -17.19 9.56
N ALA A 120 4.75 -16.87 10.12
CA ALA A 120 5.59 -15.78 9.64
C ALA A 120 5.87 -15.89 8.12
N SER A 121 6.03 -17.10 7.60
CA SER A 121 6.21 -17.35 6.16
C SER A 121 5.01 -16.93 5.32
N ARG A 122 3.77 -17.13 5.80
CA ARG A 122 2.55 -16.68 5.09
C ARG A 122 2.50 -15.15 5.05
N LEU A 123 2.84 -14.48 6.15
CA LEU A 123 2.91 -13.02 6.17
C LEU A 123 4.00 -12.51 5.23
N GLU A 124 5.18 -13.12 5.23
CA GLU A 124 6.29 -12.74 4.34
C GLU A 124 5.88 -12.87 2.86
N THR A 125 5.27 -14.00 2.47
CA THR A 125 4.74 -14.19 1.12
C THR A 125 3.72 -13.12 0.77
N ALA A 126 2.76 -12.85 1.67
CA ALA A 126 1.73 -11.85 1.45
C ALA A 126 2.33 -10.44 1.23
N ILE A 127 3.36 -10.07 2.01
CA ILE A 127 4.07 -8.80 1.86
C ILE A 127 4.82 -8.77 0.53
N LYS A 128 5.58 -9.81 0.18
CA LYS A 128 6.34 -9.90 -1.08
C LYS A 128 5.43 -9.80 -2.30
N GLU A 129 4.27 -10.45 -2.27
CA GLU A 129 3.27 -10.35 -3.33
C GLU A 129 2.71 -8.94 -3.45
N ALA A 130 2.37 -8.31 -2.33
CA ALA A 130 1.90 -6.93 -2.30
C ALA A 130 2.94 -5.96 -2.89
N VAL A 131 4.20 -6.06 -2.45
CA VAL A 131 5.29 -5.24 -2.95
C VAL A 131 5.47 -5.47 -4.46
N ARG A 132 5.51 -6.72 -4.90
CA ARG A 132 5.65 -7.07 -6.33
C ARG A 132 4.52 -6.51 -7.20
N GLU A 133 3.28 -6.51 -6.72
CA GLU A 133 2.13 -5.97 -7.46
C GLU A 133 2.12 -4.44 -7.54
N HIS A 134 2.77 -3.76 -6.58
CA HIS A 134 2.75 -2.30 -6.44
C HIS A 134 4.10 -1.61 -6.65
N THR A 135 5.11 -2.32 -7.17
CA THR A 135 6.43 -1.76 -7.53
C THR A 135 6.80 -2.14 -8.95
N ILE A 136 5.89 -1.95 -9.91
CA ILE A 136 6.13 -2.34 -11.31
C ILE A 136 7.07 -1.35 -11.98
N TYR A 137 6.84 -0.05 -11.74
CA TYR A 137 7.60 1.04 -12.34
C TYR A 137 8.54 1.71 -11.33
N GLU A 138 9.60 2.37 -11.80
CA GLU A 138 10.52 3.14 -10.95
C GLU A 138 9.78 4.22 -10.13
N ARG A 139 8.78 4.89 -10.74
CA ARG A 139 7.92 5.88 -10.04
C ARG A 139 7.15 5.28 -8.86
N GLU A 140 6.96 3.97 -8.85
CA GLU A 140 6.30 3.21 -7.79
C GLU A 140 7.29 2.71 -6.73
N GLY A 141 8.58 3.04 -6.88
CA GLY A 141 9.65 2.61 -5.97
C GLY A 141 10.15 1.21 -6.31
N ASN A 142 10.12 0.83 -7.58
CA ASN A 142 10.92 -0.28 -8.08
C ASN A 142 12.39 0.15 -8.12
N ASP A 143 13.09 -0.01 -7.00
CA ASP A 143 14.43 0.56 -6.82
C ASP A 143 15.54 -0.18 -7.57
N GLY A 144 15.19 -1.16 -8.43
CA GLY A 144 16.14 -1.93 -9.22
C GLY A 144 17.26 -2.53 -8.38
N THR A 145 17.07 -3.74 -7.84
CA THR A 145 18.24 -4.60 -7.71
C THR A 145 18.74 -4.81 -9.13
N GLN A 146 20.05 -4.66 -9.41
CA GLN A 146 20.63 -5.14 -10.67
C GLN A 146 20.10 -6.56 -10.92
N ALA A 147 19.06 -6.69 -11.72
CA ALA A 147 18.76 -7.92 -12.40
C ALA A 147 19.75 -7.91 -13.56
N ASP A 148 20.54 -8.97 -13.66
CA ASP A 148 21.55 -9.17 -14.68
C ASP A 148 21.11 -8.57 -16.02
N ALA A 149 22.00 -7.78 -16.60
CA ALA A 149 21.79 -7.11 -17.87
C ALA A 149 21.40 -8.13 -18.95
N VAL A 150 20.10 -8.35 -19.14
CA VAL A 150 19.59 -8.98 -20.34
C VAL A 150 19.53 -7.86 -21.38
N SER A 151 20.54 -7.86 -22.26
CA SER A 151 20.73 -6.90 -23.35
C SER A 151 19.42 -6.57 -24.08
N PRO A 152 19.11 -5.28 -24.31
CA PRO A 152 17.97 -4.90 -25.12
C PRO A 152 18.36 -4.99 -26.59
N LEU A 153 18.08 -6.11 -27.23
CA LEU A 153 17.93 -6.14 -28.68
C LEU A 153 16.50 -6.57 -29.01
N THR A 154 15.64 -5.58 -29.27
CA THR A 154 14.79 -5.52 -30.48
C THR A 154 14.03 -4.20 -30.49
N THR A 155 14.38 -3.37 -31.47
CA THR A 155 13.64 -2.20 -31.92
C THR A 155 12.31 -2.62 -32.56
N ALA A 156 11.19 -2.17 -32.01
CA ALA A 156 9.94 -2.07 -32.77
C ALA A 156 9.15 -0.83 -32.32
N SER A 157 9.28 0.23 -33.10
CA SER A 157 8.50 1.45 -33.02
C SER A 157 7.05 1.18 -33.43
N GLY A 158 6.12 1.30 -32.49
CA GLY A 158 4.68 1.35 -32.75
C GLY A 158 4.01 2.40 -31.84
N PRO A 159 3.01 3.15 -32.33
CA PRO A 159 2.44 4.27 -31.58
C PRO A 159 1.70 3.78 -30.32
N ARG A 160 2.12 4.29 -29.16
CA ARG A 160 1.49 4.05 -27.86
C ARG A 160 0.18 4.85 -27.76
N ARG A 161 -0.97 4.18 -27.76
CA ARG A 161 -2.23 4.79 -27.29
C ARG A 161 -2.32 4.63 -25.77
N HIS A 162 -2.55 5.74 -25.07
CA HIS A 162 -2.79 5.76 -23.63
C HIS A 162 -4.24 5.32 -23.36
N SER A 163 -4.46 4.15 -22.77
CA SER A 163 -5.77 3.75 -22.27
C SER A 163 -5.90 4.16 -20.81
N SER A 164 -6.70 5.20 -20.56
CA SER A 164 -7.14 5.56 -19.21
C SER A 164 -8.01 4.43 -18.65
N ASN A 165 -7.53 3.76 -17.60
CA ASN A 165 -8.27 2.69 -16.93
C ASN A 165 -9.22 3.31 -15.90
N ALA A 166 -10.30 3.94 -16.36
CA ALA A 166 -11.41 4.35 -15.51
C ALA A 166 -12.28 3.11 -15.24
N SER A 167 -12.11 2.48 -14.08
CA SER A 167 -12.94 1.34 -13.69
C SER A 167 -14.31 1.81 -13.19
N VAL A 168 -15.31 1.71 -14.07
CA VAL A 168 -16.72 1.56 -13.71
C VAL A 168 -16.97 0.09 -13.39
N VAL A 169 -17.32 -0.27 -12.16
CA VAL A 169 -18.04 -1.52 -11.85
C VAL A 169 -18.76 -1.40 -10.51
N SER A 170 -20.09 -1.46 -10.57
CA SER A 170 -21.03 -1.39 -9.45
C SER A 170 -21.05 -2.68 -8.61
N PHE A 171 -21.34 -2.52 -7.31
CA PHE A 171 -21.22 -3.52 -6.24
C PHE A 171 -22.27 -4.65 -6.22
N SER A 172 -23.29 -4.64 -7.07
CA SER A 172 -24.53 -5.38 -6.74
C SER A 172 -24.69 -6.77 -7.37
N ALA A 173 -23.72 -7.29 -8.13
CA ALA A 173 -23.89 -8.59 -8.78
C ALA A 173 -22.57 -9.33 -9.04
N ARG A 174 -21.99 -9.98 -8.03
CA ARG A 174 -20.94 -11.01 -8.27
C ARG A 174 -21.04 -12.18 -7.30
N SER A 175 -21.10 -13.38 -7.87
CA SER A 175 -20.84 -14.65 -7.18
C SER A 175 -19.37 -14.76 -6.78
N PRO A 176 -19.00 -15.62 -5.80
CA PRO A 176 -17.62 -15.76 -5.32
C PRO A 176 -16.59 -16.07 -6.42
N GLN A 177 -17.02 -16.74 -7.49
CA GLN A 177 -16.20 -17.11 -8.64
C GLN A 177 -15.80 -15.90 -9.51
N ALA A 178 -16.65 -14.88 -9.61
CA ALA A 178 -16.38 -13.68 -10.40
C ALA A 178 -15.41 -12.70 -9.71
N GLN A 179 -15.04 -12.94 -8.45
CA GLN A 179 -13.96 -12.25 -7.75
C GLN A 179 -12.57 -12.89 -8.01
N MET A 180 -12.52 -14.12 -8.56
CA MET A 180 -11.27 -14.82 -8.89
C MET A 180 -10.81 -14.62 -10.35
N ALA A 181 -11.63 -14.03 -11.21
CA ALA A 181 -11.28 -13.78 -12.60
C ALA A 181 -10.29 -12.61 -12.69
N ARG A 182 -9.00 -12.94 -12.75
CA ARG A 182 -7.93 -11.99 -13.03
C ARG A 182 -8.09 -11.47 -14.46
N PRO A 183 -8.17 -10.15 -14.71
CA PRO A 183 -8.06 -9.61 -16.06
C PRO A 183 -6.73 -10.07 -16.65
N ALA A 184 -6.73 -10.57 -17.89
CA ALA A 184 -5.52 -10.85 -18.64
C ALA A 184 -4.77 -9.52 -18.85
N LEU A 185 -3.76 -9.25 -18.02
CA LEU A 185 -2.96 -8.03 -18.07
C LEU A 185 -1.49 -8.41 -18.26
N ASN A 186 -0.81 -7.69 -19.15
CA ASN A 186 0.62 -7.77 -19.43
C ASN A 186 1.44 -8.23 -18.22
N SER A 187 2.20 -9.32 -18.39
CA SER A 187 3.02 -9.96 -17.35
C SER A 187 4.24 -9.11 -16.99
N ARG A 188 4.02 -7.94 -16.40
CA ARG A 188 5.07 -7.13 -15.80
C ARG A 188 4.84 -7.09 -14.31
N TRP A 189 5.53 -7.97 -13.61
CA TRP A 189 5.57 -7.98 -12.15
C TRP A 189 6.71 -7.08 -11.68
N GLY A 190 6.51 -6.42 -10.53
CA GLY A 190 7.51 -5.60 -9.87
C GLY A 190 8.57 -6.41 -9.11
N ASN A 191 9.28 -5.74 -8.20
CA ASN A 191 10.32 -6.37 -7.40
C ASN A 191 9.79 -6.75 -6.00
N PRO A 192 9.62 -8.04 -5.65
CA PRO A 192 9.18 -8.43 -4.31
C PRO A 192 10.15 -8.04 -3.19
N ASN A 193 11.40 -7.72 -3.54
CA ASN A 193 12.47 -7.31 -2.64
C ASN A 193 12.84 -5.82 -2.84
N ALA A 194 11.90 -4.98 -3.27
CA ALA A 194 12.09 -3.54 -3.34
C ALA A 194 12.54 -2.98 -1.97
N ARG A 195 13.32 -1.89 -1.97
CA ARG A 195 13.95 -1.40 -0.74
C ARG A 195 12.88 -0.79 0.15
N LEU A 196 13.01 -1.04 1.44
CA LEU A 196 12.14 -0.44 2.44
C LEU A 196 12.25 1.09 2.43
N TYR A 197 13.46 1.62 2.27
CA TYR A 197 13.70 3.05 2.16
C TYR A 197 13.25 3.56 0.78
N ASP A 198 12.35 4.54 0.78
CA ASP A 198 11.94 5.24 -0.43
C ASP A 198 13.02 6.25 -0.85
N SER A 199 13.56 6.15 -2.06
CA SER A 199 14.54 7.11 -2.58
C SER A 199 13.91 8.23 -3.41
N ARG A 200 12.59 8.24 -3.60
CA ARG A 200 11.90 9.29 -4.36
C ARG A 200 12.01 10.64 -3.65
N GLU A 201 12.01 11.71 -4.45
CA GLU A 201 12.16 13.09 -3.96
C GLU A 201 10.95 13.51 -3.10
N THR A 202 9.72 13.31 -3.60
CA THR A 202 8.47 13.64 -2.91
C THR A 202 7.99 12.55 -1.96
N ARG A 203 8.91 11.86 -1.27
CA ARG A 203 8.57 10.75 -0.38
C ARG A 203 7.99 11.21 0.95
N THR A 204 7.04 10.44 1.45
CA THR A 204 6.70 10.41 2.87
C THR A 204 7.70 9.53 3.61
N LYS A 205 8.15 9.97 4.78
CA LYS A 205 8.97 9.11 5.64
C LYS A 205 8.08 8.00 6.20
N THR A 206 8.55 6.77 6.17
CA THR A 206 7.83 5.59 6.68
C THR A 206 8.79 4.68 7.41
#